data_AF-A0AAD5BW88-F1
#
_entry.id   AF-A0AAD5BW88-F1
#
_cell.length_a   1.000
_cell.length_b   1.000
_cell.length_c   1.000
_cell.angle_alpha   90.00
_cell.angle_beta   90.00
_cell.angle_gamma   90.00
#
_symmetry.space_group_name_H-M   'P 1'
#
loop_
_entity.id
_entity.type
_entity.pdbx_description
1 polymer ?
#
loop_
_entity_poly.entity_id
_entity_poly.type
_entity_poly.pdbx_seq_one_letter_code
_entity_poly.pdbx_strand_id
1 'polypeptide(L)'
;MKMQKPKYMGLICMLVILVSIASLVASQTIVKTLPGYPGPLPFKLETGYIGVGEDEGVQLFYYFVESEGKPEEDPLIIWLAGGPGCGTLRAFFFEIGPMQIQYGKYMDNVPALQLDPNSWTKVANVIYLDAPTLTGYSYTKTPEAVHSSDTASASQTAEFMRKFVRDHPKFLKNPMYITGISYSGIVIPIITEELYKGNDEGLQPTVNIQTTRKDCNGDYAEADDNNMQCMSDIDEVNK
;
A
#
# COMPACT_ATOMS: atom_id res chain seq x y z
N MET A 1 62.51 -0.69 9.88
CA MET A 1 61.43 0.01 9.15
C MET A 1 60.23 0.15 10.07
N LYS A 2 59.92 1.33 10.59
CA LYS A 2 58.74 1.56 11.44
C LYS A 2 57.59 2.01 10.55
N MET A 3 56.57 1.17 10.37
CA MET A 3 55.33 1.52 9.68
C MET A 3 54.56 2.57 10.49
N GLN A 4 54.34 3.72 9.88
CA GLN A 4 53.60 4.84 10.45
C GLN A 4 52.10 4.57 10.25
N LYS A 5 51.36 4.40 11.34
CA LYS A 5 49.89 4.17 11.27
C LYS A 5 49.20 5.40 10.67
N PRO A 6 48.23 5.25 9.74
CA PRO A 6 47.58 6.39 9.11
C PRO A 6 46.74 7.16 10.14
N LYS A 7 47.06 8.42 10.37
CA LYS A 7 46.35 9.32 11.31
C LYS A 7 44.90 9.62 10.92
N TYR A 8 44.47 9.21 9.72
CA TYR A 8 43.18 9.54 9.14
C TYR A 8 42.18 8.37 9.11
N MET A 9 42.60 7.15 9.51
CA MET A 9 41.75 5.96 9.46
C MET A 9 40.51 6.08 10.36
N GLY A 10 40.68 6.69 11.55
CA GLY A 10 39.58 6.93 12.48
C GLY A 10 38.58 8.00 11.99
N LEU A 11 39.07 9.01 11.27
CA LEU A 11 38.23 10.07 10.68
C LEU A 11 37.38 9.53 9.53
N ILE A 12 37.97 8.66 8.69
CA ILE A 12 37.28 7.98 7.59
C ILE A 12 36.21 7.01 8.14
N CYS A 13 36.52 6.23 9.18
CA CYS A 13 35.51 5.40 9.85
C CYS A 13 34.37 6.22 10.47
N MET A 14 34.66 7.37 11.11
CA MET A 14 33.61 8.26 11.61
C MET A 14 32.73 8.82 10.50
N LEU A 15 33.30 9.24 9.38
CA LEU A 15 32.53 9.72 8.21
C LEU A 15 31.67 8.62 7.60
N VAL A 16 32.17 7.39 7.49
CA VAL A 16 31.38 6.23 7.01
C VAL A 16 30.24 5.90 7.99
N ILE A 17 30.48 5.98 9.29
CA ILE A 17 29.45 5.77 10.32
C ILE A 17 28.41 6.91 10.30
N LEU A 18 28.83 8.17 10.13
CA LEU A 18 27.92 9.31 10.02
C LEU A 18 27.06 9.27 8.73
N VAL A 19 27.59 8.77 7.62
CA VAL A 19 26.82 8.53 6.38
C VAL A 19 25.86 7.35 6.55
N SER A 20 26.20 6.38 7.40
CA SER A 20 25.31 5.25 7.75
C SER A 20 24.20 5.64 8.74
N ILE A 21 24.30 6.82 9.37
CA ILE A 21 23.30 7.39 10.28
C ILE A 21 22.57 8.57 9.59
N ALA A 22 22.59 8.64 8.26
CA ALA A 22 21.50 9.32 7.56
C ALA A 22 20.23 8.57 7.98
N SER A 23 19.55 9.12 8.99
CA SER A 23 18.28 8.61 9.48
C SER A 23 17.41 8.37 8.26
N LEU A 24 17.12 7.09 7.98
CA LEU A 24 15.88 6.74 7.31
C LEU A 24 14.82 7.46 8.13
N VAL A 25 14.37 8.63 7.66
CA VAL A 25 13.15 9.21 8.18
C VAL A 25 12.12 8.19 7.74
N ALA A 26 11.73 7.32 8.67
CA ALA A 26 10.70 6.34 8.41
C ALA A 26 9.47 7.14 8.02
N SER A 27 9.14 7.12 6.73
CA SER A 27 7.99 7.79 6.14
C SER A 27 6.72 6.98 6.45
N GLN A 28 6.67 6.34 7.62
CA GLN A 28 5.58 5.49 8.08
C GLN A 28 5.39 5.67 9.58
N THR A 29 4.13 5.64 10.00
CA THR A 29 3.72 5.80 11.39
C THR A 29 2.66 4.77 11.73
N ILE A 30 2.87 4.03 12.83
CA ILE A 30 1.83 3.17 13.39
C ILE A 30 0.85 4.03 14.19
N VAL A 31 -0.39 4.08 13.73
CA VAL A 31 -1.48 4.79 14.39
C VAL A 31 -2.07 3.88 15.45
N LYS A 32 -1.95 4.28 16.73
CA LYS A 32 -2.47 3.50 17.86
C LYS A 32 -3.87 3.92 18.30
N THR A 33 -4.28 5.14 17.98
CA THR A 33 -5.55 5.75 18.42
C THR A 33 -6.05 6.68 17.34
N LEU A 34 -7.37 6.74 17.13
CA LEU A 34 -8.02 7.72 16.26
C LEU A 34 -8.98 8.59 17.06
N PRO A 35 -9.04 9.92 16.79
CA PRO A 35 -10.12 10.75 17.28
C PRO A 35 -11.48 10.14 16.90
N GLY A 36 -12.42 10.12 17.84
CA GLY A 36 -13.74 9.54 17.62
C GLY A 36 -13.84 8.04 17.96
N TYR A 37 -12.73 7.34 18.25
CA TYR A 37 -12.74 5.96 18.72
C TYR A 37 -12.30 5.86 20.19
N PRO A 38 -13.03 5.12 21.04
CA PRO A 38 -12.66 4.99 22.45
C PRO A 38 -11.44 4.05 22.62
N GLY A 39 -10.29 4.63 22.97
CA GLY A 39 -9.10 3.87 23.33
C GLY A 39 -8.23 3.44 22.13
N PRO A 40 -7.34 2.45 22.34
CA PRO A 40 -6.46 1.95 21.29
C PRO A 40 -7.22 1.23 20.18
N LEU A 41 -6.75 1.35 18.93
CA LEU A 41 -7.27 0.58 17.82
C LEU A 41 -7.02 -0.92 18.04
N PRO A 42 -8.00 -1.79 17.76
CA PRO A 42 -7.85 -3.24 17.93
C PRO A 42 -7.12 -3.93 16.76
N PHE A 43 -6.76 -3.18 15.72
CA PHE A 43 -6.02 -3.62 14.55
C PHE A 43 -4.78 -2.75 14.35
N LYS A 44 -3.80 -3.24 13.58
CA LYS A 44 -2.62 -2.45 13.23
C LYS A 44 -2.92 -1.57 12.03
N LEU A 45 -2.99 -0.26 12.26
CA LEU A 45 -3.03 0.76 11.23
C LEU A 45 -1.67 1.42 11.08
N GLU A 46 -1.16 1.42 9.86
CA GLU A 46 0.03 2.15 9.45
C GLU A 46 -0.35 3.20 8.42
N THR A 47 0.28 4.37 8.48
CA THR A 47 0.13 5.41 7.45
C THR A 47 1.49 5.92 7.04
N GLY A 48 1.67 6.25 5.77
CA GLY A 48 2.97 6.71 5.31
C GLY A 48 2.99 7.25 3.89
N TYR A 49 4.18 7.63 3.44
CA TYR A 49 4.46 8.01 2.06
C TYR A 49 5.54 7.13 1.45
N ILE A 50 5.34 6.72 0.21
CA ILE A 50 6.38 6.12 -0.63
C ILE A 50 6.63 7.02 -1.84
N GLY A 51 7.89 7.35 -2.08
CA GLY A 51 8.32 8.10 -3.25
C GLY A 51 8.36 7.24 -4.51
N VAL A 52 7.90 7.78 -5.63
CA VAL A 52 7.82 7.08 -6.93
C VAL A 52 8.22 7.99 -8.10
N GLY A 53 8.62 7.39 -9.21
CA GLY A 53 9.28 8.04 -10.34
C GLY A 53 10.79 8.22 -10.15
N GLU A 54 11.49 8.57 -11.23
CA GLU A 54 12.97 8.63 -11.27
C GLU A 54 13.59 9.49 -10.14
N ASP A 55 13.00 10.66 -9.88
CA ASP A 55 13.48 11.59 -8.83
C ASP A 55 12.69 11.48 -7.52
N GLU A 56 11.82 10.47 -7.39
CA GLU A 56 10.83 10.36 -6.31
C GLU A 56 10.04 11.68 -6.10
N GLY A 57 9.80 12.39 -7.20
CA GLY A 57 9.13 13.68 -7.22
C GLY A 57 7.66 13.58 -6.81
N VAL A 58 7.05 12.40 -6.95
CA VAL A 58 5.72 12.08 -6.44
C VAL A 58 5.86 11.31 -5.13
N GLN A 59 5.07 11.70 -4.11
CA GLN A 59 4.98 11.03 -2.82
C GLN A 59 3.55 10.52 -2.63
N LEU A 60 3.35 9.21 -2.76
CA LEU A 60 2.03 8.60 -2.63
C LEU A 60 1.76 8.24 -1.17
N PHE A 61 0.66 8.76 -0.64
CA PHE A 61 0.18 8.49 0.70
C PHE A 61 -0.64 7.20 0.74
N TYR A 62 -0.50 6.44 1.82
CA TYR A 62 -1.31 5.25 2.05
C TYR A 62 -1.81 5.14 3.49
N TYR A 63 -2.93 4.45 3.65
CA TYR A 63 -3.34 3.79 4.89
C TYR A 63 -3.17 2.28 4.68
N PHE A 64 -2.51 1.60 5.59
CA PHE A 64 -2.31 0.16 5.55
C PHE A 64 -2.87 -0.47 6.82
N VAL A 65 -3.78 -1.42 6.65
CA VAL A 65 -4.35 -2.20 7.77
C VAL A 65 -3.94 -3.65 7.59
N GLU A 66 -3.25 -4.21 8.58
CA GLU A 66 -2.96 -5.64 8.59
C GLU A 66 -4.24 -6.45 8.82
N SER A 67 -4.29 -7.64 8.24
CA SER A 67 -5.43 -8.54 8.43
C SER A 67 -5.70 -8.80 9.93
N GLU A 68 -6.96 -8.83 10.32
CA GLU A 68 -7.38 -9.27 11.65
C GLU A 68 -7.34 -10.80 11.80
N GLY A 69 -7.20 -11.52 10.69
CA GLY A 69 -7.00 -12.97 10.63
C GLY A 69 -5.53 -13.37 10.80
N LYS A 70 -4.90 -13.77 9.70
CA LYS A 70 -3.48 -14.17 9.65
C LYS A 70 -2.70 -13.28 8.69
N PRO A 71 -2.18 -12.12 9.14
CA PRO A 71 -1.45 -11.17 8.29
C PRO A 71 -0.35 -11.76 7.40
N GLU A 72 0.37 -12.80 7.86
CA GLU A 72 1.46 -13.43 7.11
C GLU A 72 1.00 -14.43 6.03
N GLU A 73 -0.26 -14.86 6.08
CA GLU A 73 -0.86 -15.82 5.13
C GLU A 73 -1.91 -15.14 4.23
N ASP A 74 -2.69 -14.22 4.80
CA ASP A 74 -3.81 -13.57 4.14
C ASP A 74 -3.39 -12.66 2.99
N PRO A 75 -4.20 -12.50 1.93
CA PRO A 75 -3.83 -11.70 0.77
C PRO A 75 -3.40 -10.25 1.10
N LEU A 76 -2.51 -9.70 0.28
CA LEU A 76 -2.19 -8.27 0.25
C LEU A 76 -2.98 -7.61 -0.87
N ILE A 77 -4.00 -6.83 -0.51
CA ILE A 77 -4.86 -6.11 -1.43
C ILE A 77 -4.44 -4.65 -1.46
N ILE A 78 -4.28 -4.09 -2.66
CA ILE A 78 -4.33 -2.64 -2.84
C ILE A 78 -5.73 -2.24 -3.33
N TRP A 79 -6.28 -1.20 -2.72
CA TRP A 79 -7.57 -0.61 -3.07
C TRP A 79 -7.38 0.80 -3.63
N LEU A 80 -7.83 1.00 -4.87
CA LEU A 80 -7.79 2.27 -5.57
C LEU A 80 -9.19 2.86 -5.69
N ALA A 81 -9.33 4.11 -5.24
CA ALA A 81 -10.52 4.90 -5.54
C ALA A 81 -10.53 5.34 -7.02
N GLY A 82 -11.71 5.74 -7.48
CA GLY A 82 -11.89 6.26 -8.85
C GLY A 82 -11.70 7.78 -8.94
N GLY A 83 -12.60 8.43 -9.70
CA GLY A 83 -12.59 9.87 -9.94
C GLY A 83 -12.39 10.16 -11.43
N PRO A 84 -11.15 10.40 -11.90
CA PRO A 84 -9.86 10.23 -11.20
C PRO A 84 -9.61 11.26 -10.08
N GLY A 85 -8.78 10.90 -9.09
CA GLY A 85 -8.35 11.81 -8.02
C GLY A 85 -9.18 11.80 -6.75
N CYS A 86 -10.08 10.82 -6.56
CA CYS A 86 -10.79 10.65 -5.29
C CYS A 86 -9.86 10.00 -4.25
N GLY A 87 -9.80 10.56 -3.04
CA GLY A 87 -9.04 9.96 -1.93
C GLY A 87 -9.68 8.68 -1.39
N THR A 88 -8.85 7.76 -0.90
CA THR A 88 -9.24 6.43 -0.40
C THR A 88 -9.77 6.44 1.03
N LEU A 89 -9.73 7.58 1.72
CA LEU A 89 -10.36 7.73 3.04
C LEU A 89 -11.87 7.43 2.99
N ARG A 90 -12.51 7.63 1.82
CA ARG A 90 -13.89 7.18 1.59
C ARG A 90 -14.02 5.67 1.76
N ALA A 91 -13.14 4.91 1.13
CA ALA A 91 -13.16 3.45 1.21
C ALA A 91 -12.89 2.96 2.64
N PHE A 92 -11.99 3.65 3.34
CA PHE A 92 -11.64 3.35 4.73
C PHE A 92 -12.83 3.49 5.70
N PHE A 93 -13.73 4.47 5.49
CA PHE A 93 -14.83 4.75 6.42
C PHE A 93 -16.24 4.36 5.95
N PHE A 94 -16.43 4.12 4.65
CA PHE A 94 -17.77 3.99 4.06
C PHE A 94 -17.93 2.82 3.09
N GLU A 95 -16.87 2.06 2.81
CA GLU A 95 -16.93 0.96 1.85
C GLU A 95 -16.41 -0.33 2.47
N ILE A 96 -15.09 -0.53 2.50
CA ILE A 96 -14.49 -1.84 2.84
C ILE A 96 -13.54 -1.78 4.06
N GLY A 97 -13.34 -0.59 4.64
CA GLY A 97 -12.40 -0.38 5.73
C GLY A 97 -12.87 -0.86 7.11
N PRO A 98 -11.95 -0.92 8.09
CA PRO A 98 -12.22 -1.50 9.41
C PRO A 98 -13.10 -0.61 10.30
N MET A 99 -13.46 0.59 9.83
CA MET A 99 -14.16 1.59 10.63
C MET A 99 -15.31 2.21 9.87
N GLN A 100 -16.33 2.63 10.61
CA GLN A 100 -17.45 3.40 10.10
C GLN A 100 -17.66 4.66 10.94
N ILE A 101 -18.11 5.73 10.28
CA ILE A 101 -18.60 6.92 10.97
C ILE A 101 -20.01 6.66 11.52
N GLN A 102 -20.20 6.87 12.82
CA GLN A 102 -21.50 6.83 13.47
C GLN A 102 -22.24 8.16 13.26
N TYR A 103 -23.07 8.23 12.21
CA TYR A 103 -23.84 9.43 11.90
C TYR A 103 -24.65 9.95 13.10
N GLY A 104 -24.54 11.25 13.36
CA GLY A 104 -25.25 11.94 14.45
C GLY A 104 -24.66 11.69 15.84
N LYS A 105 -23.61 10.86 15.98
CA LYS A 105 -22.89 10.68 17.25
C LYS A 105 -21.52 11.33 17.16
N TYR A 106 -21.11 11.93 18.28
CA TYR A 106 -19.85 12.64 18.40
C TYR A 106 -19.12 12.20 19.67
N MET A 107 -17.80 12.18 19.60
CA MET A 107 -16.89 11.96 20.72
C MET A 107 -15.78 13.01 20.59
N ASP A 108 -15.53 13.78 21.64
CA ASP A 108 -14.53 14.87 21.65
C ASP A 108 -14.66 15.86 20.46
N ASN A 109 -15.91 16.23 20.13
CA ASN A 109 -16.26 17.14 19.03
C ASN A 109 -15.92 16.66 17.60
N VAL A 110 -15.56 15.39 17.42
CA VAL A 110 -15.43 14.75 16.11
C VAL A 110 -16.48 13.65 15.94
N PRO A 111 -16.85 13.25 14.70
CA PRO A 111 -17.76 12.13 14.49
C PRO A 111 -17.26 10.88 15.22
N ALA A 112 -18.14 10.24 15.98
CA ALA A 112 -17.79 8.99 16.65
C ALA A 112 -17.57 7.89 15.62
N LEU A 113 -16.60 7.02 15.88
CA LEU A 113 -16.23 5.90 15.03
C LEU A 113 -16.69 4.59 15.68
N GLN A 114 -17.02 3.60 14.86
CA GLN A 114 -17.24 2.22 15.28
C GLN A 114 -16.46 1.27 14.38
N LEU A 115 -16.24 0.04 14.83
CA LEU A 115 -15.67 -0.99 13.97
C LEU A 115 -16.70 -1.44 12.93
N ASP A 116 -16.22 -1.77 11.75
CA ASP A 116 -17.01 -2.46 10.73
C ASP A 116 -16.79 -3.98 10.87
N PRO A 117 -17.82 -4.77 11.27
CA PRO A 117 -17.69 -6.22 11.29
C PRO A 117 -17.50 -6.82 9.89
N ASN A 118 -17.88 -6.08 8.84
CA ASN A 118 -17.85 -6.51 7.44
C ASN A 118 -16.67 -5.88 6.67
N SER A 119 -15.60 -5.51 7.36
CA SER A 119 -14.41 -5.00 6.68
C SER A 119 -13.67 -6.11 5.94
N TRP A 120 -13.11 -5.78 4.78
CA TRP A 120 -12.19 -6.68 4.07
C TRP A 120 -10.94 -7.01 4.89
N THR A 121 -10.59 -6.15 5.85
CA THR A 121 -9.46 -6.38 6.76
C THR A 121 -9.68 -7.56 7.70
N LYS A 122 -10.89 -8.14 7.76
CA LYS A 122 -11.12 -9.42 8.45
C LYS A 122 -10.34 -10.59 7.85
N VAL A 123 -10.05 -10.52 6.55
CA VAL A 123 -9.48 -11.64 5.78
C VAL A 123 -8.33 -11.22 4.86
N ALA A 124 -7.91 -9.96 4.90
CA ALA A 124 -6.86 -9.43 4.02
C ALA A 124 -6.07 -8.29 4.67
N ASN A 125 -4.81 -8.17 4.27
CA ASN A 125 -4.02 -6.97 4.49
C ASN A 125 -4.40 -5.95 3.40
N VAL A 126 -4.88 -4.76 3.78
CA VAL A 126 -5.42 -3.80 2.80
C VAL A 126 -4.63 -2.50 2.81
N ILE A 127 -4.10 -2.12 1.64
CA ILE A 127 -3.49 -0.83 1.35
C ILE A 127 -4.52 0.05 0.64
N TYR A 128 -4.94 1.12 1.30
CA TYR A 128 -5.74 2.20 0.72
C TYR A 128 -4.78 3.26 0.17
N LEU A 129 -4.58 3.27 -1.14
CA LEU A 129 -3.57 4.13 -1.79
C LEU A 129 -4.22 5.37 -2.42
N ASP A 130 -3.78 6.55 -1.99
CA ASP A 130 -4.16 7.81 -2.64
C ASP A 130 -3.35 8.02 -3.94
N ALA A 131 -3.84 7.47 -5.05
CA ALA A 131 -3.27 7.64 -6.38
C ALA A 131 -4.33 8.15 -7.38
N PRO A 132 -3.95 8.91 -8.43
CA PRO A 132 -2.60 9.33 -8.84
C PRO A 132 -2.00 10.45 -7.97
N THR A 133 -0.86 11.02 -8.41
CA THR A 133 -0.28 12.24 -7.81
C THR A 133 -1.33 13.32 -7.50
N LEU A 134 -1.14 14.04 -6.39
CA LEU A 134 -2.08 15.05 -5.85
C LEU A 134 -3.46 14.55 -5.41
N THR A 135 -3.67 13.23 -5.33
CA THR A 135 -4.89 12.64 -4.76
C THR A 135 -4.82 12.61 -3.24
N GLY A 136 -5.92 12.97 -2.56
CA GLY A 136 -6.01 12.87 -1.09
C GLY A 136 -4.85 13.56 -0.37
N TYR A 137 -4.03 12.79 0.34
CA TYR A 137 -2.84 13.32 1.02
C TYR A 137 -1.53 13.19 0.23
N SER A 138 -1.54 12.58 -0.96
CA SER A 138 -0.39 12.48 -1.85
C SER A 138 0.03 13.84 -2.40
N TYR A 139 1.33 14.06 -2.57
CA TYR A 139 1.86 15.36 -2.99
C TYR A 139 3.08 15.22 -3.91
N THR A 140 3.51 16.35 -4.48
CA THR A 140 4.70 16.43 -5.31
C THR A 140 5.78 17.30 -4.67
N LYS A 141 7.04 16.93 -4.88
CA LYS A 141 8.22 17.71 -4.47
C LYS A 141 8.64 18.72 -5.56
N THR A 142 8.23 18.50 -6.81
CA THR A 142 8.58 19.34 -7.96
C THR A 142 7.32 19.72 -8.76
N PRO A 143 7.34 20.88 -9.47
CA PRO A 143 6.25 21.27 -10.36
C PRO A 143 6.01 20.28 -11.50
N GLU A 144 7.06 19.64 -12.02
CA GLU A 144 6.98 18.72 -13.16
C GLU A 144 6.21 17.45 -12.79
N ALA A 145 6.36 16.98 -11.54
CA ALA A 145 5.70 15.78 -11.03
C ALA A 145 4.17 15.93 -10.82
N VAL A 146 3.61 17.12 -11.06
CA VAL A 146 2.16 17.39 -11.01
C VAL A 146 1.43 16.70 -12.17
N HIS A 147 2.10 16.50 -13.30
CA HIS A 147 1.47 15.90 -14.48
C HIS A 147 1.29 14.39 -14.31
N SER A 148 0.09 13.91 -14.64
CA SER A 148 -0.25 12.48 -14.58
C SER A 148 -1.00 12.06 -15.85
N SER A 149 -0.86 10.79 -16.19
CA SER A 149 -1.64 10.06 -17.20
C SER A 149 -2.02 8.70 -16.63
N ASP A 150 -2.88 7.94 -17.32
CA ASP A 150 -3.23 6.58 -16.92
C ASP A 150 -1.98 5.69 -16.82
N THR A 151 -1.06 5.79 -17.79
CA THR A 151 0.21 5.04 -17.82
C THR A 151 1.17 5.49 -16.72
N ALA A 152 1.31 6.81 -16.49
CA ALA A 152 2.18 7.31 -15.42
C ALA A 152 1.67 6.89 -14.04
N SER A 153 0.36 7.01 -13.80
CA SER A 153 -0.30 6.56 -12.56
C SER A 153 -0.10 5.06 -12.33
N ALA A 154 -0.28 4.25 -13.39
CA ALA A 154 -0.12 2.81 -13.31
C ALA A 154 1.33 2.40 -13.00
N SER A 155 2.30 2.96 -13.72
CA SER A 155 3.73 2.72 -13.51
C SER A 155 4.17 3.12 -12.09
N GLN A 156 3.76 4.31 -11.63
CA GLN A 156 4.02 4.80 -10.27
C GLN A 156 3.38 3.90 -9.20
N THR A 157 2.16 3.41 -9.45
CA THR A 157 1.49 2.48 -8.51
C THR A 157 2.18 1.11 -8.48
N ALA A 158 2.63 0.58 -9.62
CA ALA A 158 3.40 -0.65 -9.68
C ALA A 158 4.74 -0.52 -8.93
N GLU A 159 5.44 0.61 -9.10
CA GLU A 159 6.64 0.95 -8.35
C GLU A 159 6.35 1.05 -6.85
N PHE A 160 5.28 1.75 -6.45
CA PHE A 160 4.81 1.82 -5.07
C PHE A 160 4.68 0.43 -4.46
N MET A 161 3.99 -0.50 -5.15
CA MET A 161 3.75 -1.85 -4.63
C MET A 161 5.05 -2.62 -4.39
N ARG A 162 6.02 -2.53 -5.31
CA ARG A 162 7.34 -3.16 -5.14
C ARG A 162 8.12 -2.55 -3.98
N LYS A 163 8.11 -1.22 -3.85
CA LYS A 163 8.76 -0.53 -2.73
C LYS A 163 8.09 -0.89 -1.40
N PHE A 164 6.77 -0.94 -1.36
CA PHE A 164 6.01 -1.31 -0.16
C PHE A 164 6.40 -2.68 0.36
N VAL A 165 6.40 -3.72 -0.47
CA VAL A 165 6.77 -5.08 -0.02
C VAL A 165 8.27 -5.24 0.22
N ARG A 166 9.12 -4.41 -0.40
CA ARG A 166 10.55 -4.35 -0.06
C ARG A 166 10.76 -3.84 1.37
N ASP A 167 9.99 -2.82 1.76
CA ASP A 167 10.04 -2.23 3.10
C ASP A 167 9.26 -3.09 4.12
N HIS A 168 8.35 -3.93 3.64
CA HIS A 168 7.56 -4.90 4.41
C HIS A 168 7.77 -6.34 3.93
N PRO A 169 8.98 -6.91 4.09
CA PRO A 169 9.36 -8.18 3.47
C PRO A 169 8.50 -9.38 3.92
N LYS A 170 7.80 -9.28 5.06
CA LYS A 170 6.85 -10.32 5.50
C LYS A 170 5.69 -10.52 4.53
N PHE A 171 5.33 -9.51 3.73
CA PHE A 171 4.24 -9.59 2.77
C PHE A 171 4.67 -10.06 1.37
N LEU A 172 5.96 -10.34 1.15
CA LEU A 172 6.47 -10.74 -0.17
C LEU A 172 5.83 -12.00 -0.73
N LYS A 173 5.44 -12.93 0.15
CA LYS A 173 4.84 -14.20 -0.24
C LYS A 173 3.32 -14.16 -0.30
N ASN A 174 2.69 -13.15 0.30
CA ASN A 174 1.24 -13.04 0.34
C ASN A 174 0.69 -12.89 -1.09
N PRO A 175 -0.39 -13.60 -1.45
CA PRO A 175 -1.08 -13.37 -2.71
C PRO A 175 -1.43 -11.88 -2.84
N MET A 176 -0.95 -11.23 -3.90
CA MET A 176 -1.16 -9.81 -4.13
C MET A 176 -2.28 -9.60 -5.15
N TYR A 177 -3.25 -8.75 -4.83
CA TYR A 177 -4.34 -8.38 -5.74
C TYR A 177 -4.46 -6.87 -5.88
N ILE A 178 -4.71 -6.42 -7.11
CA ILE A 178 -4.97 -5.01 -7.43
C ILE A 178 -6.47 -4.82 -7.60
N THR A 179 -7.07 -3.99 -6.76
CA THR A 179 -8.51 -3.79 -6.72
C THR A 179 -8.85 -2.30 -6.70
N GLY A 180 -10.11 -1.99 -6.95
CA GLY A 180 -10.59 -0.62 -6.90
C GLY A 180 -11.96 -0.46 -7.52
N ILE A 181 -12.46 0.77 -7.48
CA ILE A 181 -13.77 1.13 -8.01
C ILE A 181 -13.71 2.24 -9.08
N SER A 182 -14.68 2.24 -10.00
CA SER A 182 -14.90 3.32 -10.98
C SER A 182 -13.72 3.50 -11.94
N TYR A 183 -13.18 4.71 -12.09
CA TYR A 183 -12.08 5.01 -13.03
C TYR A 183 -10.83 4.14 -12.80
N SER A 184 -10.63 3.60 -11.59
CA SER A 184 -9.55 2.65 -11.33
C SER A 184 -9.61 1.41 -12.23
N GLY A 185 -10.79 1.03 -12.74
CA GLY A 185 -10.94 -0.06 -13.71
C GLY A 185 -10.15 0.14 -15.02
N ILE A 186 -9.73 1.37 -15.34
CA ILE A 186 -8.82 1.65 -16.47
C ILE A 186 -7.36 1.37 -16.09
N VAL A 187 -6.92 1.84 -14.92
CA VAL A 187 -5.51 1.72 -14.50
C VAL A 187 -5.17 0.36 -13.91
N ILE A 188 -6.13 -0.36 -13.30
CA ILE A 188 -5.89 -1.68 -12.69
C ILE A 188 -5.30 -2.69 -13.68
N PRO A 189 -5.84 -2.86 -14.91
CA PRO A 189 -5.22 -3.74 -15.90
C PRO A 189 -3.79 -3.32 -16.27
N ILE A 190 -3.53 -2.02 -16.38
CA ILE A 190 -2.20 -1.49 -16.73
C ILE A 190 -1.22 -1.78 -15.58
N ILE A 191 -1.60 -1.52 -14.33
CA ILE A 191 -0.79 -1.83 -13.14
C ILE A 191 -0.46 -3.31 -13.09
N THR A 192 -1.45 -4.15 -13.34
CA THR A 192 -1.28 -5.62 -13.34
C THR A 192 -0.26 -6.04 -14.39
N GLU A 193 -0.39 -5.54 -15.63
CA GLU A 193 0.56 -5.81 -16.71
C GLU A 193 1.98 -5.34 -16.37
N GLU A 194 2.14 -4.14 -15.81
CA GLU A 194 3.44 -3.59 -15.36
C GLU A 194 4.11 -4.48 -14.28
N LEU A 195 3.33 -5.02 -13.34
CA LEU A 195 3.85 -5.94 -12.32
C LEU A 195 4.26 -7.30 -12.91
N TYR A 196 3.51 -7.85 -13.86
CA TYR A 196 3.90 -9.08 -14.55
C TYR A 196 5.16 -8.89 -15.39
N LYS A 197 5.18 -7.87 -16.26
CA LYS A 197 6.37 -7.57 -17.09
C LYS A 197 7.59 -7.32 -16.24
N GLY A 198 7.45 -6.55 -15.17
CA GLY A 198 8.55 -6.32 -14.24
C GLY A 198 9.06 -7.59 -13.58
N ASN A 199 8.20 -8.57 -13.29
CA ASN A 199 8.65 -9.88 -12.79
C ASN A 199 9.41 -10.66 -13.87
N ASP A 200 8.92 -10.68 -15.11
CA ASP A 200 9.55 -11.37 -16.25
C ASP A 200 10.91 -10.76 -16.62
N GLU A 201 11.03 -9.44 -16.49
CA GLU A 201 12.28 -8.68 -16.68
C GLU A 201 13.25 -8.80 -15.49
N GLY A 202 12.83 -9.48 -14.40
CA GLY A 202 13.66 -9.76 -13.24
C GLY A 202 13.77 -8.60 -12.23
N LEU A 203 12.87 -7.61 -12.28
CA LEU A 203 12.81 -6.53 -11.29
C LEU A 203 12.58 -7.10 -9.88
N GLN A 204 13.31 -6.54 -8.92
CA GLN A 204 13.29 -6.98 -7.53
C GLN A 204 12.60 -5.96 -6.61
N PRO A 205 11.88 -6.41 -5.56
CA PRO A 205 11.54 -7.82 -5.32
C PRO A 205 10.50 -8.34 -6.32
N THR A 206 10.57 -9.62 -6.65
CA THR A 206 9.49 -10.32 -7.38
C THR A 206 8.24 -10.31 -6.51
N VAL A 207 7.13 -9.80 -7.04
CA VAL A 207 5.85 -9.74 -6.31
C VAL A 207 5.00 -10.96 -6.63
N ASN A 208 4.26 -11.48 -5.65
CA ASN A 208 3.32 -12.58 -5.85
C ASN A 208 1.96 -12.07 -6.40
N ILE A 209 2.00 -11.37 -7.54
CA ILE A 209 0.81 -10.86 -8.21
C ILE A 209 -0.06 -12.00 -8.71
N GLN A 210 -1.32 -11.98 -8.33
CA GLN A 210 -2.34 -12.92 -8.77
C GLN A 210 -3.37 -12.17 -9.64
N THR A 211 -3.88 -12.84 -10.68
CA THR A 211 -5.07 -12.35 -11.40
C THR A 211 -6.14 -13.43 -11.42
N THR A 212 -7.36 -13.01 -11.72
CA THR A 212 -8.50 -13.90 -11.95
C THR A 212 -8.48 -14.57 -13.33
N ARG A 213 -7.38 -14.48 -14.11
CA ARG A 213 -7.22 -15.14 -15.41
C ARG A 213 -5.83 -15.74 -15.62
N LYS A 214 -5.78 -16.97 -16.13
CA LYS A 214 -4.53 -17.68 -16.47
C LYS A 214 -3.81 -17.06 -17.67
N ASP A 215 -4.53 -16.40 -18.59
CA ASP A 215 -4.00 -15.65 -19.74
C ASP A 215 -5.10 -14.85 -20.47
N CYS A 216 -4.72 -14.11 -21.52
CA CYS A 216 -5.60 -13.20 -22.28
C CYS A 216 -6.67 -13.89 -23.16
N ASN A 217 -6.57 -15.20 -23.40
CA ASN A 217 -7.45 -15.97 -24.30
C ASN A 217 -8.08 -17.23 -23.67
N GLY A 218 -7.79 -17.53 -22.40
CA GLY A 218 -8.34 -18.69 -21.71
C GLY A 218 -9.75 -18.48 -21.20
N ASP A 219 -10.45 -19.60 -21.01
CA ASP A 219 -11.65 -19.65 -20.15
C ASP A 219 -11.30 -19.13 -18.75
N TYR A 220 -12.31 -18.67 -17.98
CA TYR A 220 -12.11 -18.28 -16.58
C TYR A 220 -11.24 -19.33 -15.90
N ALA A 221 -10.13 -18.90 -15.29
CA ALA A 221 -9.35 -19.81 -14.50
C ALA A 221 -10.33 -20.43 -13.50
N GLU A 222 -10.46 -21.75 -13.51
CA GLU A 222 -10.88 -22.47 -12.30
C GLU A 222 -9.90 -21.98 -11.25
N ALA A 223 -10.38 -21.07 -10.43
CA ALA A 223 -9.54 -20.45 -9.46
C ALA A 223 -9.09 -21.59 -8.54
N ASP A 224 -7.81 -21.57 -8.17
CA ASP A 224 -7.29 -22.55 -7.22
C ASP A 224 -8.25 -22.56 -6.03
N ASP A 225 -8.90 -23.69 -5.74
CA ASP A 225 -9.90 -23.79 -4.69
C ASP A 225 -9.36 -23.22 -3.35
N ASN A 226 -8.04 -23.28 -3.15
CA ASN A 226 -7.38 -22.72 -1.97
C ASN A 226 -7.32 -21.18 -1.98
N ASN A 227 -7.20 -20.54 -3.15
CA ASN A 227 -7.23 -19.07 -3.30
C ASN A 227 -8.65 -18.54 -3.51
N MET A 228 -9.55 -19.35 -4.06
CA MET A 228 -10.98 -19.05 -4.11
C MET A 228 -11.55 -18.93 -2.73
N GLN A 229 -11.09 -19.74 -1.76
CA GLN A 229 -11.58 -19.62 -0.39
C GLN A 229 -11.35 -18.20 0.16
N CYS A 230 -10.15 -17.63 -0.02
CA CYS A 230 -9.86 -16.26 0.43
C CYS A 230 -10.73 -15.20 -0.27
N MET A 231 -11.05 -15.39 -1.56
CA MET A 231 -11.94 -14.48 -2.30
C MET A 231 -13.42 -14.70 -1.98
N SER A 232 -13.87 -15.93 -1.78
CA SER A 232 -15.23 -16.25 -1.36
C SER A 232 -15.51 -15.71 0.02
N ASP A 233 -14.51 -15.72 0.91
CA ASP A 233 -14.60 -15.13 2.23
C ASP A 233 -14.78 -13.60 2.13
N ILE A 234 -14.15 -12.93 1.15
CA ILE A 234 -14.41 -11.50 0.84
C ILE A 234 -15.85 -11.30 0.35
N ASP A 235 -16.35 -12.16 -0.53
CA ASP A 235 -17.74 -12.10 -1.00
C ASP A 235 -18.76 -12.38 0.12
N GLU A 236 -18.42 -13.21 1.11
CA GLU A 236 -19.22 -13.43 2.31
C GLU A 236 -19.26 -12.20 3.22
N VAL A 237 -18.12 -11.51 3.35
CA VAL A 237 -18.01 -10.25 4.09
C VAL A 237 -18.82 -9.11 3.44
N ASN A 238 -19.02 -9.14 2.12
CA ASN A 238 -19.78 -8.11 1.38
C ASN A 238 -21.31 -8.34 1.32
N LYS A 239 -21.85 -9.41 1.93
CA LYS A 239 -23.30 -9.69 2.00
C LYS A 239 -23.97 -9.05 3.21
#